data_AF-A0ABD4Q638-F1
#
_entry.id   AF-A0ABD4Q638-F1
#
_cell.length_a   1.000
_cell.length_b   1.000
_cell.length_c   1.000
_cell.angle_alpha   90.00
_cell.angle_beta   90.00
_cell.angle_gamma   90.00
#
_symmetry.space_group_name_H-M   'P 1'
#
loop_
_entity.id
_entity.type
_entity.pdbx_description
1 polymer ?
#
loop_
_entity_poly.entity_id
_entity_poly.type
_entity_poly.pdbx_seq_one_letter_code
_entity_poly.pdbx_strand_id
1 'polypeptide(L)' 'MTINYQFGDVDAHGAMIRAQAGLLEAEHQAIIRDVLTASDFWGGAGSAACQGFITQLG' A
#
# COMPACT_ATOMS: atom_id res chain seq x y z
N MET A 1 0.45 -27.66 -26.54
CA MET A 1 -0.05 -26.66 -25.57
C MET A 1 0.39 -25.31 -26.08
N THR A 2 -0.54 -24.49 -26.56
CA THR A 2 -0.22 -23.16 -27.11
C THR A 2 -0.37 -22.13 -26.00
N ILE A 3 0.63 -21.29 -25.80
CA ILE A 3 0.58 -20.21 -24.81
C ILE A 3 -0.22 -19.05 -25.41
N ASN A 4 -1.36 -18.73 -24.78
CA ASN A 4 -2.25 -17.64 -25.20
C ASN A 4 -1.88 -16.28 -24.60
N TYR A 5 -0.73 -16.18 -23.94
CA TYR A 5 -0.22 -14.94 -23.33
C TYR A 5 0.90 -14.37 -24.22
N GLN A 6 0.61 -13.24 -24.87
CA GLN A 6 1.51 -12.63 -25.84
C GLN A 6 2.39 -11.56 -25.18
N PHE A 7 3.46 -11.16 -25.87
CA PHE A 7 4.31 -10.05 -25.40
C PHE A 7 3.53 -8.76 -25.18
N GLY A 8 2.52 -8.47 -26.03
CA GLY A 8 1.63 -7.32 -25.82
C GLY A 8 0.84 -7.40 -24.52
N ASP A 9 0.43 -8.59 -24.08
CA ASP A 9 -0.28 -8.79 -22.81
C ASP A 9 0.68 -8.59 -21.63
N VAL A 10 1.93 -9.02 -21.75
CA VAL A 10 2.98 -8.77 -20.74
C VAL A 10 3.18 -7.27 -20.54
N ASP A 11 3.30 -6.52 -21.62
CA ASP A 11 3.54 -5.07 -21.56
C ASP A 11 2.33 -4.34 -20.96
N ALA A 12 1.12 -4.67 -21.43
CA ALA A 12 -0.12 -4.07 -20.94
C ALA A 12 -0.36 -4.36 -19.46
N HIS A 13 -0.24 -5.63 -19.05
CA HIS A 13 -0.40 -5.99 -17.64
C HIS A 13 0.75 -5.45 -16.78
N GLY A 14 1.97 -5.41 -17.30
CA GLY A 14 3.10 -4.79 -16.59
C GLY A 14 2.86 -3.32 -16.32
N ALA A 15 2.32 -2.57 -17.29
CA ALA A 15 1.92 -1.18 -17.10
C ALA A 15 0.79 -1.04 -16.06
N MET A 16 -0.21 -1.92 -16.13
CA MET A 16 -1.31 -1.94 -15.16
C MET A 16 -0.83 -2.22 -13.73
N ILE A 17 0.04 -3.23 -13.53
CA ILE A 17 0.59 -3.58 -12.22
C ILE A 17 1.37 -2.41 -11.63
N ARG A 18 2.19 -1.72 -12.42
CA ARG A 18 2.94 -0.54 -11.96
C ARG A 18 2.00 0.60 -11.54
N ALA A 19 0.95 0.86 -12.32
CA ALA A 19 -0.05 1.86 -11.97
C ALA A 19 -0.76 1.51 -10.66
N GLN A 20 -1.18 0.24 -10.50
CA GLN A 20 -1.82 -0.25 -9.29
C GLN A 20 -0.89 -0.24 -8.08
N ALA A 21 0.40 -0.55 -8.25
CA ALA A 21 1.39 -0.43 -7.19
C ALA A 21 1.56 1.02 -6.72
N GLY A 22 1.57 1.99 -7.65
CA GLY A 22 1.59 3.40 -7.31
C GLY A 22 0.34 3.85 -6.54
N LEU A 23 -0.85 3.36 -6.92
CA LEU A 23 -2.09 3.63 -6.19
C LEU A 23 -2.07 3.00 -4.79
N LEU A 24 -1.57 1.78 -4.66
CA LEU A 24 -1.46 1.08 -3.39
C LEU A 24 -0.54 1.84 -2.41
N GLU A 25 0.61 2.32 -2.90
CA GLU A 25 1.53 3.12 -2.08
C GLU A 25 0.90 4.47 -1.68
N ALA A 26 0.16 5.12 -2.58
CA ALA A 26 -0.53 6.37 -2.24
C ALA A 26 -1.59 6.17 -1.14
N GLU A 27 -2.35 5.07 -1.22
CA GLU A 27 -3.34 4.68 -0.20
C GLU A 27 -2.66 4.33 1.12
N HIS A 28 -1.56 3.59 1.08
CA HIS A 28 -0.78 3.27 2.27
C HIS A 28 -0.34 4.53 3.03
N GLN A 29 0.21 5.52 2.32
CA GLN A 29 0.59 6.80 2.91
C GLN A 29 -0.61 7.59 3.45
N ALA A 30 -1.78 7.49 2.81
CA ALA A 30 -3.01 8.10 3.32
C ALA A 30 -3.43 7.46 4.66
N ILE A 31 -3.42 6.14 4.74
CA ILE A 31 -3.73 5.41 5.97
C ILE A 31 -2.77 5.80 7.10
N ILE A 32 -1.45 5.87 6.84
CA ILE A 32 -0.48 6.32 7.86
C ILE A 32 -0.80 7.72 8.36
N ARG A 33 -1.12 8.66 7.46
CA ARG A 33 -1.47 10.04 7.86
C ARG A 33 -2.72 10.08 8.74
N ASP A 34 -3.74 9.31 8.40
CA ASP A 34 -4.98 9.25 9.17
C ASP A 34 -4.76 8.61 10.54
N VAL A 35 -3.96 7.53 10.61
CA VAL A 35 -3.56 6.90 11.88
C VAL A 35 -2.82 7.88 12.78
N LEU A 36 -1.86 8.63 12.24
CA LEU A 36 -1.11 9.63 13.01
C LEU A 36 -2.02 10.76 13.49
N THR A 37 -2.94 11.21 12.65
CA THR A 37 -3.93 12.25 12.99
C THR A 37 -4.88 11.77 14.10
N ALA A 38 -5.29 10.50 14.05
CA ALA A 38 -6.15 9.87 15.04
C ALA A 38 -5.36 9.18 16.17
N SER A 39 -4.08 9.50 16.35
CA SER A 39 -3.17 8.71 17.19
C SER A 39 -3.54 8.67 18.68
N ASP A 40 -4.31 9.64 19.16
CA ASP A 40 -4.84 9.66 20.52
C ASP A 40 -5.66 8.40 20.87
N PHE A 41 -6.29 7.76 19.87
CA PHE A 41 -6.98 6.48 20.05
C PHE A 41 -6.04 5.38 20.60
N TRP A 42 -4.75 5.42 20.24
CA TRP A 42 -3.72 4.50 20.71
C TRP A 42 -2.87 5.07 21.84
N GLY A 43 -3.25 6.20 22.45
CA GLY A 43 -2.45 6.88 23.47
C GLY A 43 -1.36 7.80 22.91
N GLY A 44 -1.56 8.30 21.69
CA GLY A 44 -0.70 9.28 21.01
C GLY A 44 0.28 8.68 20.01
N ALA A 45 0.78 9.50 19.07
CA ALA A 45 1.59 9.04 17.94
C ALA A 45 2.89 8.32 18.34
N GLY A 46 3.46 8.67 19.49
CA GLY A 46 4.67 8.03 20.02
C GLY A 46 4.41 6.76 20.83
N SER A 47 3.15 6.33 20.98
CA SER A 47 2.83 5.15 21.79
C SER A 47 3.29 3.87 21.11
N ALA A 48 3.63 2.86 21.92
CA ALA A 48 4.01 1.54 21.40
C ALA A 48 2.89 0.89 20.58
N ALA A 49 1.62 1.17 20.92
CA ALA A 49 0.47 0.66 20.18
C ALA A 49 0.34 1.32 18.79
N CYS A 50 0.47 2.65 18.70
CA CYS A 50 0.40 3.37 17.44
C CYS A 50 1.56 2.99 16.51
N GLN A 51 2.78 2.96 17.05
CA GLN A 51 3.97 2.57 16.29
C GLN A 51 3.95 1.09 15.89
N GLY A 52 3.41 0.22 16.75
CA GLY A 52 3.22 -1.20 16.44
C GLY A 52 2.27 -1.41 15.28
N PHE A 53 1.15 -0.66 15.23
CA PHE A 53 0.23 -0.71 14.10
C PHE A 53 0.89 -0.24 12.80
N ILE A 54 1.56 0.91 12.81
CA ILE A 54 2.27 1.45 11.63
C ILE A 54 3.32 0.45 11.12
N THR A 55 4.10 -0.14 12.04
CA THR A 55 5.13 -1.14 11.69
C THR A 55 4.52 -2.39 11.06
N GLN A 56 3.36 -2.84 11.55
CA GLN A 56 2.70 -4.03 11.00
C GLN A 56 2.03 -3.75 9.65
N LEU A 57 1.61 -2.51 9.40
CA LEU A 57 1.03 -2.09 8.13
C LEU A 57 2.05 -2.15 6.98
N GLY A 58 3.33 -1.91 7.30
CA GLY A 58 4.47 -2.10 6.39
C GLY A 58 4.99 -0.80 5.82
#